data_AF-A0A358KMD3-F1
#
_entry.id   AF-A0A358KMD3-F1
#
_cell.length_a   1.000
_cell.length_b   1.000
_cell.length_c   1.000
_cell.angle_alpha   90.00
_cell.angle_beta   90.00
_cell.angle_gamma   90.00
#
_symmetry.space_group_name_H-M   'P 1'
#
loop_
_entity.id
_entity.type
_entity.pdbx_description
1 polymer ?
#
loop_
_entity_poly.entity_id
_entity_poly.type
_entity_poly.pdbx_seq_one_letter_code
_entity_poly.pdbx_strand_id
1 'polypeptide(L)'
;MASQNYQTNYTYDRLQNLLTIANPDNSQVKYTYNTAGQLEAVSRKEAADAGFTSVVTDFDYGPHGQITYQGNFNGATTTNPYDAAKLYRLQKRTTANSSGTKLQDLTYTYDANGNITRLVDASQTNAAKTVDYTYDGLNRLLTATATAAANGQNYTFVYSYDSLGNILTRTETVGAGAPTSYTYFYSNFGYANPHAVTSINDGATTITFTYDANGNLISQDTKTYTWDYHNQLAQVDTPGQGTTPIVVSFYPSAGDGSVYYYKSDSWDTTHNAITGSSANYTNATWLVNSAKIISTGKKVSLSPGEVRLAARSGGGGSSSIKYKIERGFIPFDTSALPNDAFITEVKLKLFVDAKLNNDNDGADWVTVVQGFEPNTASLSTADYDLAGSVNSPVEGVDVTQRKDITGVATGQYLTFNLNTTGRSWVLTNGYTKLAVREGHDVLNIP
;
A
#
# COMPACT_ATOMS: atom_id res chain seq x y z
N MET A 1 4.18 -20.96 -12.04
CA MET A 1 2.86 -20.65 -12.62
C MET A 1 2.90 -21.08 -14.08
N ALA A 2 1.89 -21.81 -14.55
CA ALA A 2 1.81 -22.13 -15.99
C ALA A 2 1.66 -20.81 -16.77
N SER A 3 2.46 -20.63 -17.82
CA SER A 3 2.36 -19.45 -18.69
C SER A 3 0.97 -19.46 -19.34
N GLN A 4 0.15 -18.46 -19.02
CA GLN A 4 -1.09 -18.23 -19.72
C GLN A 4 -0.77 -17.42 -20.98
N ASN A 5 -1.09 -17.98 -22.14
CA ASN A 5 -0.91 -17.29 -23.41
C ASN A 5 -2.14 -16.43 -23.70
N TYR A 6 -1.95 -15.12 -23.86
CA TYR A 6 -2.99 -14.18 -24.25
C TYR A 6 -2.82 -13.84 -25.73
N GLN A 7 -3.68 -14.40 -26.58
CA GLN A 7 -3.65 -14.16 -28.03
C GLN A 7 -4.75 -13.19 -28.44
N THR A 8 -4.39 -12.20 -29.27
CA THR A 8 -5.36 -11.33 -29.96
C THR A 8 -5.21 -11.51 -31.46
N ASN A 9 -6.32 -11.77 -32.15
CA ASN A 9 -6.35 -11.98 -33.59
C ASN A 9 -7.06 -10.82 -34.30
N TYR A 10 -6.54 -10.42 -35.45
CA TYR A 10 -7.06 -9.32 -36.27
C TYR A 10 -7.35 -9.81 -37.68
N THR A 11 -8.44 -9.33 -38.29
CA THR A 11 -8.70 -9.52 -39.72
C THR A 11 -8.87 -8.17 -40.41
N TYR A 12 -8.51 -8.11 -41.69
CA TYR A 12 -8.50 -6.86 -42.45
C TYR A 12 -9.14 -7.06 -43.82
N ASP A 13 -9.67 -5.97 -44.40
CA ASP A 13 -10.04 -5.94 -45.81
C ASP A 13 -8.81 -5.70 -46.71
N ARG A 14 -9.02 -5.60 -48.02
CA ARG A 14 -7.93 -5.36 -49.00
C ARG A 14 -7.32 -3.96 -48.92
N LEU A 15 -8.02 -3.02 -48.29
CA LEU A 15 -7.55 -1.66 -48.04
C LEU A 15 -6.87 -1.54 -46.67
N GLN A 16 -6.64 -2.67 -45.98
CA GLN A 16 -6.08 -2.74 -44.63
C GLN A 16 -6.98 -2.11 -43.55
N ASN A 17 -8.27 -1.97 -43.81
CA ASN A 17 -9.22 -1.59 -42.78
C ASN A 17 -9.50 -2.78 -41.86
N LEU A 18 -9.51 -2.56 -40.54
CA LEU A 18 -9.71 -3.59 -39.53
C LEU A 18 -11.15 -4.11 -39.53
N LEU A 19 -11.37 -5.37 -39.89
CA LEU A 19 -12.71 -5.98 -39.93
C LEU A 19 -13.11 -6.60 -38.60
N THR A 20 -12.21 -7.31 -37.92
CA THR A 20 -12.51 -7.94 -36.63
C THR A 20 -11.32 -7.95 -35.69
N ILE A 21 -11.57 -7.80 -34.40
CA ILE A 21 -10.66 -8.14 -33.30
C ILE A 21 -11.26 -9.33 -32.54
N ALA A 22 -10.46 -10.36 -32.26
CA ALA A 22 -10.79 -11.40 -31.29
C ALA A 22 -9.81 -11.34 -30.12
N ASN A 23 -10.33 -11.06 -28.93
CA ASN A 23 -9.58 -10.88 -27.70
C ASN A 23 -9.17 -12.23 -27.07
N PRO A 24 -8.25 -12.24 -26.09
CA PRO A 24 -7.79 -13.48 -25.44
C PRO A 24 -8.89 -14.28 -24.72
N ASP A 25 -9.99 -13.64 -24.34
CA ASP A 25 -11.18 -14.26 -23.76
C ASP A 25 -12.18 -14.77 -24.80
N ASN A 26 -11.82 -14.71 -26.09
CA ASN A 26 -12.65 -15.01 -27.26
C ASN A 26 -13.83 -14.04 -27.49
N SER A 27 -13.93 -12.93 -26.77
CA SER A 27 -14.82 -11.83 -27.18
C SER A 27 -14.35 -11.23 -28.50
N GLN A 28 -15.29 -10.76 -29.31
CA GLN A 28 -15.03 -10.22 -30.64
C GLN A 28 -15.68 -8.87 -30.85
N VAL A 29 -14.99 -8.00 -31.58
CA VAL A 29 -15.53 -6.74 -32.12
C VAL A 29 -15.41 -6.79 -33.63
N LYS A 30 -16.48 -6.42 -34.33
CA LYS A 30 -16.56 -6.36 -35.79
C LYS A 30 -16.85 -4.93 -36.23
N TYR A 31 -16.17 -4.52 -37.29
CA TYR A 31 -16.33 -3.23 -37.95
C TYR A 31 -16.78 -3.45 -39.39
N THR A 32 -17.67 -2.59 -39.87
CA THR A 32 -18.04 -2.51 -41.28
C THR A 32 -17.75 -1.12 -41.79
N TYR A 33 -17.48 -0.99 -43.08
CA TYR A 33 -17.08 0.27 -43.69
C TYR A 33 -18.01 0.61 -44.86
N ASN A 34 -18.24 1.90 -45.06
CA ASN A 34 -18.98 2.40 -46.21
C ASN A 34 -18.12 2.37 -47.48
N THR A 35 -18.70 2.81 -48.61
CA THR A 35 -18.03 2.79 -49.92
C THR A 35 -16.83 3.73 -50.01
N ALA A 36 -16.72 4.72 -49.12
CA ALA A 36 -15.57 5.60 -48.98
C ALA A 36 -14.48 5.04 -48.05
N GLY A 37 -14.67 3.83 -47.50
CA GLY A 37 -13.75 3.21 -46.56
C GLY A 37 -13.82 3.79 -45.14
N GLN A 38 -14.85 4.56 -44.82
CA GLN A 38 -15.07 5.11 -43.47
C GLN A 38 -15.91 4.13 -42.64
N LEU A 39 -15.73 4.12 -41.32
CA LEU A 39 -16.41 3.20 -40.42
C LEU A 39 -17.93 3.44 -40.47
N GLU A 40 -18.71 2.41 -40.73
CA GLU A 40 -20.17 2.50 -40.88
C GLU A 40 -20.90 1.98 -39.63
N ALA A 41 -20.49 0.82 -39.14
CA ALA A 41 -21.14 0.18 -38.00
C ALA A 41 -20.14 -0.64 -37.16
N VAL A 42 -20.49 -0.83 -35.90
CA VAL A 42 -19.72 -1.61 -34.93
C VAL A 42 -20.64 -2.62 -34.28
N SER A 43 -20.22 -3.88 -34.25
CA SER A 43 -20.90 -4.95 -33.54
C SER A 43 -19.94 -5.67 -32.62
N ARG A 44 -20.46 -6.28 -31.56
CA ARG A 44 -19.67 -7.11 -30.65
C ARG A 44 -20.31 -8.49 -30.46
N LYS A 45 -19.53 -9.40 -29.92
CA LYS A 45 -19.97 -10.73 -29.52
C LYS A 45 -19.10 -11.20 -28.36
N GLU A 46 -19.71 -11.66 -27.28
CA GLU A 46 -19.01 -12.38 -26.21
C GLU A 46 -18.74 -13.83 -26.63
N ALA A 47 -17.83 -14.52 -25.94
CA ALA A 47 -17.43 -15.89 -26.31
C ALA A 47 -18.61 -16.87 -26.42
N ALA A 48 -19.62 -16.69 -25.57
CA ALA A 48 -20.80 -17.54 -25.51
C ALA A 48 -21.94 -17.11 -26.46
N ASP A 49 -21.85 -15.94 -27.10
CA ASP A 49 -22.96 -15.45 -27.92
C ASP A 49 -23.06 -16.21 -29.25
N ALA A 50 -24.30 -16.51 -29.66
CA ALA A 50 -24.57 -17.19 -30.92
C ALA A 50 -24.17 -16.35 -32.15
N GLY A 51 -24.11 -15.03 -32.02
CA GLY A 51 -23.81 -14.11 -33.12
C GLY A 51 -23.46 -12.70 -32.65
N PHE A 52 -23.17 -11.82 -33.60
CA PHE A 52 -22.87 -10.42 -33.33
C PHE A 52 -24.13 -9.63 -32.99
N THR A 53 -24.00 -8.74 -32.01
CA THR A 53 -25.01 -7.72 -31.65
C THR A 53 -24.44 -6.34 -31.96
N SER A 54 -25.23 -5.48 -32.60
CA SER A 54 -24.80 -4.11 -32.90
C SER A 54 -24.55 -3.29 -31.64
N VAL A 55 -23.58 -2.38 -31.73
CA VAL A 55 -23.25 -1.37 -30.72
C VAL A 55 -23.53 0.01 -31.31
N VAL A 56 -22.97 0.25 -32.50
CA VAL A 56 -23.27 1.41 -33.35
C VAL A 56 -23.82 0.88 -34.66
N THR A 57 -24.94 1.42 -35.10
CA THR A 57 -25.65 0.98 -36.30
C THR A 57 -25.31 1.81 -37.52
N ASP A 58 -24.84 3.04 -37.34
CA ASP A 58 -24.64 4.00 -38.43
C ASP A 58 -23.69 5.14 -38.03
N PHE A 59 -22.91 5.62 -39.00
CA PHE A 59 -22.10 6.83 -38.93
C PHE A 59 -22.18 7.60 -40.25
N ASP A 60 -22.61 8.86 -40.18
CA ASP A 60 -22.45 9.78 -41.32
C ASP A 60 -21.26 10.69 -41.12
N TYR A 61 -20.68 11.13 -42.23
CA TYR A 61 -19.49 11.95 -42.26
C TYR A 61 -19.69 13.24 -43.05
N GLY A 62 -19.09 14.32 -42.55
CA GLY A 62 -18.89 15.57 -43.26
C GLY A 62 -17.74 15.47 -44.28
N PRO A 63 -17.54 16.53 -45.09
CA PRO A 63 -16.60 16.54 -46.21
C PRO A 63 -15.12 16.41 -45.80
N HIS A 64 -14.77 16.64 -44.54
CA HIS A 64 -13.41 16.42 -44.02
C HIS A 64 -13.34 15.20 -43.08
N GLY A 65 -14.31 14.29 -43.19
CA GLY A 65 -14.34 13.04 -42.42
C GLY A 65 -14.74 13.20 -40.95
N GLN A 66 -15.25 14.35 -40.53
CA GLN A 66 -15.83 14.48 -39.18
C GLN A 66 -17.18 13.77 -39.10
N ILE A 67 -17.48 13.11 -37.98
CA ILE A 67 -18.76 12.42 -37.77
C ILE A 67 -19.89 13.45 -37.60
N THR A 68 -20.84 13.50 -38.54
CA THR A 68 -22.03 14.36 -38.48
C THR A 68 -23.22 13.68 -37.80
N TYR A 69 -23.28 12.35 -37.86
CA TYR A 69 -24.34 11.55 -37.24
C TYR A 69 -23.77 10.23 -36.71
N GLN A 70 -24.31 9.75 -35.59
CA GLN A 70 -24.07 8.41 -35.05
C GLN A 70 -25.37 7.81 -34.55
N GLY A 71 -25.75 6.65 -35.07
CA GLY A 71 -26.87 5.85 -34.58
C GLY A 71 -26.40 4.73 -33.67
N ASN A 72 -26.94 4.63 -32.45
CA ASN A 72 -26.57 3.57 -31.50
C ASN A 72 -27.64 2.47 -31.48
N PHE A 73 -27.23 1.25 -31.13
CA PHE A 73 -28.15 0.09 -31.08
C PHE A 73 -29.32 0.27 -30.11
N ASN A 74 -29.13 1.03 -29.02
CA ASN A 74 -30.20 1.37 -28.07
C ASN A 74 -31.19 2.42 -28.61
N GLY A 75 -31.11 2.78 -29.89
CA GLY A 75 -31.92 3.79 -30.55
C GLY A 75 -31.55 5.24 -30.22
N ALA A 76 -30.50 5.47 -29.41
CA ALA A 76 -29.99 6.80 -29.18
C ALA A 76 -29.21 7.30 -30.40
N THR A 77 -29.42 8.54 -30.80
CA THR A 77 -28.76 9.16 -31.95
C THR A 77 -27.99 10.40 -31.51
N THR A 78 -26.83 10.63 -32.10
CA THR A 78 -26.02 11.84 -31.88
C THR A 78 -25.84 12.58 -33.19
N THR A 79 -26.07 13.90 -33.21
CA THR A 79 -25.78 14.78 -34.35
C THR A 79 -24.77 15.86 -33.98
N ASN A 80 -23.90 16.19 -34.93
CA ASN A 80 -22.81 17.16 -34.79
C ASN A 80 -22.80 18.14 -35.98
N PRO A 81 -23.63 19.19 -36.01
CA PRO A 81 -23.52 20.22 -37.03
C PRO A 81 -22.20 21.01 -36.90
N TYR A 82 -21.50 21.11 -38.02
CA TYR A 82 -20.25 21.87 -38.16
C TYR A 82 -20.47 23.13 -38.99
N ASP A 83 -19.77 24.21 -38.66
CA ASP A 83 -19.82 25.48 -39.38
C ASP A 83 -18.83 25.52 -40.54
N ALA A 84 -19.32 25.37 -41.76
CA ALA A 84 -18.48 25.45 -42.96
C ALA A 84 -17.77 26.82 -43.11
N ALA A 85 -18.34 27.90 -42.60
CA ALA A 85 -17.73 29.24 -42.64
C ALA A 85 -16.68 29.47 -41.53
N LYS A 86 -16.58 28.56 -40.55
CA LYS A 86 -15.60 28.60 -39.45
C LYS A 86 -14.69 27.38 -39.45
N LEU A 87 -14.19 26.99 -40.62
CA LEU A 87 -13.27 25.85 -40.80
C LEU A 87 -13.85 24.53 -40.27
N TYR A 88 -15.15 24.30 -40.48
CA TYR A 88 -15.88 23.12 -39.99
C TYR A 88 -15.73 22.92 -38.47
N ARG A 89 -15.79 24.01 -37.72
CA ARG A 89 -15.82 23.96 -36.25
C ARG A 89 -17.19 23.46 -35.76
N LEU A 90 -17.19 22.61 -34.74
CA LEU A 90 -18.41 22.06 -34.14
C LEU A 90 -19.26 23.19 -33.54
N GLN A 91 -20.51 23.36 -33.98
CA GLN A 91 -21.41 24.35 -33.38
C GLN A 91 -22.23 23.76 -32.26
N LYS A 92 -22.65 22.50 -32.42
CA LYS A 92 -23.61 21.86 -31.54
C LYS A 92 -23.39 20.36 -31.48
N ARG A 93 -23.73 19.73 -30.36
CA ARG A 93 -23.83 18.28 -30.21
C ARG A 93 -25.13 17.93 -29.52
N THR A 94 -26.00 17.20 -30.21
CA THR A 94 -27.27 16.74 -29.63
C THR A 94 -27.26 15.22 -29.59
N THR A 95 -27.49 14.63 -28.41
CA THR A 95 -27.78 13.20 -28.28
C THR A 95 -29.20 13.03 -27.75
N ALA A 96 -30.04 12.31 -28.50
CA ALA A 96 -31.41 12.01 -28.12
C ALA A 96 -31.62 10.50 -28.00
N ASN A 97 -32.48 10.06 -27.08
CA ASN A 97 -32.91 8.67 -27.02
C ASN A 97 -33.91 8.34 -28.16
N SER A 98 -34.35 7.09 -28.23
CA SER A 98 -35.32 6.62 -29.24
C SER A 98 -36.69 7.33 -29.18
N SER A 99 -37.03 7.98 -28.06
CA SER A 99 -38.25 8.77 -27.89
C SER A 99 -38.06 10.26 -28.24
N GLY A 100 -36.86 10.65 -28.69
CA GLY A 100 -36.52 12.04 -29.00
C GLY A 100 -36.18 12.91 -27.79
N THR A 101 -36.13 12.35 -26.58
CA THR A 101 -35.68 13.07 -25.39
C THR A 101 -34.20 13.37 -25.52
N LYS A 102 -33.83 14.65 -25.44
CA LYS A 102 -32.43 15.10 -25.52
C LYS A 102 -31.71 14.77 -24.21
N LEU A 103 -30.88 13.74 -24.24
CA LEU A 103 -30.00 13.36 -23.14
C LEU A 103 -28.80 14.31 -23.03
N GLN A 104 -28.41 14.93 -24.14
CA GLN A 104 -27.34 15.93 -24.24
C GLN A 104 -27.73 16.94 -25.34
N ASP A 105 -27.60 18.25 -25.08
CA ASP A 105 -27.86 19.28 -26.10
C ASP A 105 -26.90 20.46 -25.96
N LEU A 106 -25.66 20.27 -26.36
CA LEU A 106 -24.53 21.19 -26.16
C LEU A 106 -24.39 22.17 -27.32
N THR A 107 -24.46 23.47 -27.07
CA THR A 107 -24.17 24.53 -28.04
C THR A 107 -22.92 25.29 -27.62
N TYR A 108 -22.00 25.51 -28.55
CA TYR A 108 -20.69 26.13 -28.30
C TYR A 108 -20.61 27.52 -28.93
N THR A 109 -20.19 28.50 -28.15
CA THR A 109 -19.80 29.84 -28.64
C THR A 109 -18.31 29.98 -28.52
N TYR A 110 -17.68 30.57 -29.54
CA TYR A 110 -16.23 30.74 -29.62
C TYR A 110 -15.84 32.21 -29.75
N ASP A 111 -14.67 32.58 -29.23
CA ASP A 111 -14.00 33.81 -29.63
C ASP A 111 -13.26 33.68 -30.98
N ALA A 112 -12.58 34.75 -31.38
CA ALA A 112 -11.82 34.79 -32.63
C ALA A 112 -10.58 33.89 -32.64
N ASN A 113 -9.99 33.61 -31.47
CA ASN A 113 -8.84 32.71 -31.31
C ASN A 113 -9.28 31.23 -31.28
N GLY A 114 -10.58 30.99 -31.08
CA GLY A 114 -11.16 29.66 -31.03
C GLY A 114 -11.34 29.08 -29.63
N ASN A 115 -11.19 29.90 -28.59
CA ASN A 115 -11.53 29.48 -27.24
C ASN A 115 -13.06 29.41 -27.10
N ILE A 116 -13.57 28.41 -26.38
CA ILE A 116 -15.00 28.32 -26.06
C ILE A 116 -15.30 29.38 -25.00
N THR A 117 -16.11 30.38 -25.32
CA THR A 117 -16.53 31.43 -24.38
C THR A 117 -17.86 31.10 -23.71
N ARG A 118 -18.66 30.21 -24.30
CA ARG A 118 -19.91 29.75 -23.70
C ARG A 118 -20.25 28.33 -24.14
N LEU A 119 -20.76 27.54 -23.20
CA LEU A 119 -21.37 26.24 -23.40
C LEU A 119 -22.80 26.27 -22.87
N VAL A 120 -23.78 26.02 -23.71
CA VAL A 120 -25.18 25.84 -23.27
C VAL A 120 -25.54 24.37 -23.42
N ASP A 121 -25.83 23.69 -22.31
CA ASP A 121 -26.46 22.38 -22.29
C ASP A 121 -27.96 22.55 -22.04
N ALA A 122 -28.74 22.39 -23.11
CA ALA A 122 -30.21 22.45 -23.09
C ALA A 122 -30.85 21.04 -23.07
N SER A 123 -30.13 20.04 -22.55
CA SER A 123 -30.68 18.69 -22.39
C SER A 123 -31.91 18.68 -21.48
N GLN A 124 -32.73 17.65 -21.63
CA GLN A 124 -33.92 17.41 -20.79
C GLN A 124 -33.55 16.57 -19.57
N THR A 125 -32.36 16.82 -19.00
CA THR A 125 -31.79 16.06 -17.88
C THR A 125 -31.24 17.01 -16.82
N ASN A 126 -30.86 16.48 -15.66
CA ASN A 126 -30.22 17.27 -14.59
C ASN A 126 -28.81 17.77 -14.95
N ALA A 127 -28.27 17.43 -16.13
CA ALA A 127 -27.00 17.95 -16.62
C ALA A 127 -27.11 19.36 -17.24
N ALA A 128 -28.33 19.79 -17.60
CA ALA A 128 -28.59 21.06 -18.27
C ALA A 128 -28.09 22.25 -17.44
N LYS A 129 -27.39 23.16 -18.10
CA LYS A 129 -26.75 24.35 -17.52
C LYS A 129 -26.20 25.24 -18.62
N THR A 130 -25.93 26.50 -18.30
CA THR A 130 -25.10 27.39 -19.11
C THR A 130 -23.78 27.59 -18.41
N VAL A 131 -22.64 27.49 -19.12
CA VAL A 131 -21.32 27.80 -18.59
C VAL A 131 -20.67 28.89 -19.44
N ASP A 132 -20.31 30.00 -18.83
CA ASP A 132 -19.54 31.08 -19.47
C ASP A 132 -18.06 30.98 -19.05
N TYR A 133 -17.16 31.17 -20.01
CA TYR A 133 -15.71 31.07 -19.82
C TYR A 133 -15.02 32.37 -20.22
N THR A 134 -13.98 32.74 -19.49
CA THR A 134 -13.10 33.87 -19.83
C THR A 134 -11.65 33.44 -19.85
N TYR A 135 -10.82 34.16 -20.60
CA TYR A 135 -9.43 33.82 -20.82
C TYR A 135 -8.56 35.07 -20.70
N ASP A 136 -7.29 34.88 -20.37
CA ASP A 136 -6.29 35.94 -20.45
C ASP A 136 -5.73 36.09 -21.88
N GLY A 137 -4.81 37.04 -22.07
CA GLY A 137 -4.19 37.31 -23.37
C GLY A 137 -3.32 36.16 -23.92
N LEU A 138 -3.02 35.14 -23.13
CA LEU A 138 -2.32 33.91 -23.53
C LEU A 138 -3.29 32.74 -23.76
N ASN A 139 -4.60 33.00 -23.79
CA ASN A 139 -5.67 32.01 -23.92
C ASN A 139 -5.72 31.01 -22.74
N ARG A 140 -5.26 31.41 -21.54
CA ARG A 140 -5.39 30.58 -20.32
C ARG A 140 -6.71 30.91 -19.63
N LEU A 141 -7.40 29.87 -19.15
CA LEU A 141 -8.74 30.00 -18.54
C LEU A 141 -8.67 30.84 -17.25
N LEU A 142 -9.38 31.96 -17.19
CA LEU A 142 -9.50 32.80 -15.99
C LEU A 142 -10.73 32.45 -15.16
N THR A 143 -11.88 32.21 -15.81
CA THR A 143 -13.11 31.88 -15.09
C THR A 143 -13.93 30.82 -15.82
N ALA A 144 -14.62 29.99 -15.06
CA ALA A 144 -15.70 29.13 -15.55
C ALA A 144 -16.92 29.29 -14.63
N THR A 145 -18.03 29.81 -15.16
CA THR A 145 -19.22 30.16 -14.37
C THR A 145 -20.43 29.43 -14.90
N ALA A 146 -20.93 28.44 -14.15
CA ALA A 146 -22.17 27.75 -14.44
C ALA A 146 -23.38 28.45 -13.81
N THR A 147 -24.38 28.70 -14.65
CA THR A 147 -25.69 29.27 -14.28
C THR A 147 -26.81 28.39 -14.84
N ALA A 148 -28.03 28.60 -14.33
CA ALA A 148 -29.23 27.87 -14.73
C ALA A 148 -29.04 26.33 -14.70
N ALA A 149 -28.26 25.82 -13.73
CA ALA A 149 -28.06 24.40 -13.58
C ALA A 149 -29.35 23.72 -13.12
N ALA A 150 -29.84 22.73 -13.88
CA ALA A 150 -31.10 22.04 -13.61
C ALA A 150 -31.07 21.25 -12.28
N ASN A 151 -29.89 20.83 -11.83
CA ASN A 151 -29.69 20.21 -10.52
C ASN A 151 -29.60 21.22 -9.35
N GLY A 152 -29.74 22.52 -9.62
CA GLY A 152 -29.61 23.60 -8.62
C GLY A 152 -28.18 23.95 -8.21
N GLN A 153 -27.17 23.26 -8.76
CA GLN A 153 -25.76 23.42 -8.39
C GLN A 153 -25.02 24.28 -9.40
N ASN A 154 -25.28 25.59 -9.37
CA ASN A 154 -24.46 26.57 -10.05
C ASN A 154 -23.03 26.56 -9.47
N TYR A 155 -22.04 26.98 -10.24
CA TYR A 155 -20.67 27.11 -9.71
C TYR A 155 -19.93 28.27 -10.36
N THR A 156 -18.87 28.73 -9.71
CA THR A 156 -17.91 29.68 -10.26
C THR A 156 -16.52 29.25 -9.86
N PHE A 157 -15.67 29.02 -10.86
CA PHE A 157 -14.25 28.76 -10.68
C PHE A 157 -13.45 29.94 -11.22
N VAL A 158 -12.47 30.40 -10.45
CA VAL A 158 -11.57 31.51 -10.81
C VAL A 158 -10.13 31.03 -10.68
N TYR A 159 -9.31 31.28 -11.69
CA TYR A 159 -7.92 30.85 -11.76
C TYR A 159 -6.99 32.05 -11.90
N SER A 160 -5.80 31.94 -11.31
CA SER A 160 -4.69 32.85 -11.58
C SER A 160 -3.43 32.06 -11.92
N TYR A 161 -2.49 32.70 -12.61
CA TYR A 161 -1.27 32.05 -13.09
C TYR A 161 -0.06 32.93 -12.85
N ASP A 162 1.10 32.30 -12.71
CA ASP A 162 2.38 33.01 -12.76
C ASP A 162 2.81 33.29 -14.21
N SER A 163 4.01 33.86 -14.36
CA SER A 163 4.61 34.17 -15.66
C SER A 163 5.10 32.94 -16.42
N LEU A 164 5.31 31.80 -15.75
CA LEU A 164 5.66 30.52 -16.37
C LEU A 164 4.42 29.73 -16.84
N GLY A 165 3.22 30.12 -16.42
CA GLY A 165 1.98 29.41 -16.73
C GLY A 165 1.52 28.45 -15.65
N ASN A 166 2.19 28.40 -14.50
CA ASN A 166 1.73 27.62 -13.37
C ASN A 166 0.49 28.26 -12.75
N ILE A 167 -0.48 27.44 -12.32
CA ILE A 167 -1.65 27.93 -11.59
C ILE A 167 -1.16 28.45 -10.23
N LEU A 168 -1.44 29.69 -9.86
CA LEU A 168 -1.13 30.23 -8.53
C LEU A 168 -2.29 30.01 -7.57
N THR A 169 -3.50 30.31 -8.02
CA THR A 169 -4.71 30.12 -7.22
C THR A 169 -5.84 29.54 -8.04
N ARG A 170 -6.71 28.79 -7.36
CA ARG A 170 -8.02 28.38 -7.84
C ARG A 170 -9.02 28.66 -6.74
N THR A 171 -10.03 29.49 -6.99
CA THR A 171 -11.15 29.69 -6.07
C THR A 171 -12.40 29.03 -6.62
N GLU A 172 -13.05 28.21 -5.79
CA GLU A 172 -14.25 27.47 -6.16
C GLU A 172 -15.44 27.89 -5.29
N THR A 173 -16.54 28.25 -5.94
CA THR A 173 -17.84 28.48 -5.29
C THR A 173 -18.84 27.52 -5.92
N VAL A 174 -19.51 26.68 -5.12
CA VAL A 174 -20.50 25.70 -5.60
C VAL A 174 -21.80 25.87 -4.84
N GLY A 175 -22.92 25.94 -5.57
CA GLY A 175 -24.25 26.19 -5.03
C GLY A 175 -24.30 27.50 -4.24
N ALA A 176 -24.90 27.44 -3.05
CA ALA A 176 -24.90 28.53 -2.07
C ALA A 176 -23.72 28.44 -1.06
N GLY A 177 -22.73 27.58 -1.32
CA GLY A 177 -21.58 27.40 -0.44
C GLY A 177 -20.63 28.62 -0.46
N ALA A 178 -19.87 28.78 0.62
CA ALA A 178 -18.80 29.78 0.67
C ALA A 178 -17.65 29.42 -0.31
N PRO A 179 -16.95 30.42 -0.87
CA PRO A 179 -15.81 30.17 -1.74
C PRO A 179 -14.69 29.46 -0.98
N THR A 180 -14.11 28.43 -1.59
CA THR A 180 -12.89 27.76 -1.12
C THR A 180 -11.74 28.12 -2.03
N SER A 181 -10.64 28.64 -1.47
CA SER A 181 -9.48 29.07 -2.26
C SER A 181 -8.30 28.13 -2.06
N TYR A 182 -7.80 27.60 -3.17
CA TYR A 182 -6.62 26.76 -3.24
C TYR A 182 -5.45 27.59 -3.73
N THR A 183 -4.34 27.59 -3.00
CA THR A 183 -3.07 28.21 -3.37
C THR A 183 -2.05 27.13 -3.70
N TYR A 184 -1.41 27.24 -4.84
CA TYR A 184 -0.45 26.27 -5.36
C TYR A 184 0.95 26.86 -5.23
N PHE A 185 1.87 26.08 -4.69
CA PHE A 185 3.26 26.46 -4.49
C PHE A 185 4.16 25.61 -5.37
N TYR A 186 5.24 26.22 -5.83
CA TYR A 186 6.23 25.62 -6.71
C TYR A 186 7.62 25.91 -6.16
N SER A 187 8.60 25.10 -6.54
CA SER A 187 10.00 25.40 -6.26
C SER A 187 10.47 26.62 -7.06
N ASN A 188 11.44 27.36 -6.53
CA ASN A 188 11.98 28.57 -7.16
C ASN A 188 12.52 28.33 -8.58
N PHE A 189 12.60 29.43 -9.35
CA PHE A 189 13.27 29.48 -10.65
C PHE A 189 14.68 28.85 -10.56
N GLY A 190 14.91 27.78 -11.33
CA GLY A 190 16.17 27.02 -11.33
C GLY A 190 16.06 25.57 -10.83
N TYR A 191 14.90 25.17 -10.28
CA TYR A 191 14.60 23.76 -10.04
C TYR A 191 14.42 23.02 -11.37
N ALA A 192 14.83 21.75 -11.44
CA ALA A 192 14.75 20.93 -12.66
C ALA A 192 13.30 20.78 -13.18
N ASN A 193 12.31 20.89 -12.27
CA ASN A 193 10.89 20.74 -12.58
C ASN A 193 10.11 22.01 -12.15
N PRO A 194 10.27 23.16 -12.84
CA PRO A 194 9.68 24.44 -12.42
C PRO A 194 8.14 24.49 -12.51
N HIS A 195 7.54 23.46 -13.12
CA HIS A 195 6.10 23.27 -13.21
C HIS A 195 5.56 22.23 -12.21
N ALA A 196 6.43 21.63 -11.40
CA ALA A 196 6.03 20.66 -10.38
C ALA A 196 5.52 21.39 -9.14
N VAL A 197 4.23 21.22 -8.85
CA VAL A 197 3.60 21.74 -7.63
C VAL A 197 4.22 21.06 -6.42
N THR A 198 4.70 21.82 -5.44
CA THR A 198 5.29 21.27 -4.20
C THR A 198 4.29 21.22 -3.05
N SER A 199 3.27 22.08 -3.08
CA SER A 199 2.15 21.99 -2.15
C SER A 199 0.90 22.71 -2.66
N ILE A 200 -0.25 22.28 -2.15
CA ILE A 200 -1.55 22.92 -2.36
C ILE A 200 -2.17 23.18 -0.99
N ASN A 201 -2.56 24.41 -0.72
CA ASN A 201 -3.20 24.84 0.52
C ASN A 201 -4.62 25.34 0.23
N ASP A 202 -5.63 24.83 0.93
CA ASP A 202 -7.04 25.24 0.77
C ASP A 202 -7.55 26.22 1.85
N GLY A 203 -6.62 26.79 2.62
CA GLY A 203 -6.88 27.63 3.79
C GLY A 203 -7.01 26.84 5.11
N ALA A 204 -7.27 25.55 5.07
CA ALA A 204 -7.43 24.69 6.25
C ALA A 204 -6.37 23.58 6.33
N THR A 205 -5.99 23.02 5.18
CA THR A 205 -5.07 21.89 5.04
C THR A 205 -4.03 22.21 3.98
N THR A 206 -2.88 21.53 4.07
CA THR A 206 -1.84 21.60 3.06
C THR A 206 -1.45 20.20 2.64
N ILE A 207 -1.57 19.90 1.35
CA ILE A 207 -1.07 18.67 0.75
C ILE A 207 0.29 19.00 0.15
N THR A 208 1.29 18.18 0.43
CA THR A 208 2.66 18.36 -0.08
C THR A 208 2.99 17.30 -1.14
N PHE A 209 3.90 17.63 -2.05
CA PHE A 209 4.32 16.77 -3.13
C PHE A 209 5.84 16.82 -3.27
N THR A 210 6.46 15.67 -3.52
CA THR A 210 7.90 15.58 -3.79
C THR A 210 8.16 14.76 -5.04
N TYR A 211 9.30 15.01 -5.68
CA TYR A 211 9.63 14.43 -6.98
C TYR A 211 11.08 13.97 -7.02
N ASP A 212 11.37 13.00 -7.87
CA ASP A 212 12.74 12.64 -8.20
C ASP A 212 13.35 13.63 -9.21
N ALA A 213 14.61 13.40 -9.57
CA ALA A 213 15.33 14.24 -10.54
C ALA A 213 14.76 14.16 -11.97
N ASN A 214 14.02 13.10 -12.31
CA ASN A 214 13.37 12.92 -13.60
C ASN A 214 11.95 13.53 -13.65
N GLY A 215 11.48 14.07 -12.52
CA GLY A 215 10.14 14.67 -12.40
C GLY A 215 9.04 13.67 -12.05
N ASN A 216 9.38 12.43 -11.67
CA ASN A 216 8.41 11.47 -11.20
C ASN A 216 7.97 11.82 -9.77
N LEU A 217 6.67 11.78 -9.50
CA LEU A 217 6.12 12.02 -8.16
C LEU A 217 6.60 10.91 -7.22
N ILE A 218 7.31 11.22 -6.13
CA ILE A 218 7.76 10.25 -5.11
C ILE A 218 6.76 10.20 -3.96
N SER A 219 6.23 11.35 -3.53
CA SER A 219 5.26 11.41 -2.44
C SER A 219 4.18 12.44 -2.68
N GLN A 220 2.98 12.12 -2.21
CA GLN A 220 1.85 13.05 -2.06
C GLN A 220 1.34 12.91 -0.64
N ASP A 221 1.70 13.88 0.22
CA ASP A 221 1.45 13.83 1.66
C ASP A 221 1.92 12.49 2.24
N THR A 222 1.01 11.63 2.69
CA THR A 222 1.34 10.30 3.22
C THR A 222 1.55 9.24 2.14
N LYS A 223 1.07 9.44 0.90
CA LYS A 223 1.19 8.44 -0.17
C LYS A 223 2.59 8.43 -0.76
N THR A 224 3.12 7.25 -1.08
CA THR A 224 4.40 7.09 -1.78
C THR A 224 4.21 6.38 -3.11
N TYR A 225 5.08 6.70 -4.07
CA TYR A 225 5.01 6.23 -5.45
C TYR A 225 6.38 5.71 -5.85
N THR A 226 6.45 4.46 -6.28
CA THR A 226 7.68 3.79 -6.70
C THR A 226 7.67 3.66 -8.21
N TRP A 227 8.78 4.01 -8.83
CA TRP A 227 8.96 3.98 -10.28
C TRP A 227 10.00 2.94 -10.65
N ASP A 228 9.79 2.26 -11.76
CA ASP A 228 10.80 1.36 -12.32
C ASP A 228 11.93 2.15 -13.01
N TYR A 229 12.94 1.43 -13.50
CA TYR A 229 14.09 2.04 -14.17
C TYR A 229 13.75 2.72 -15.51
N HIS A 230 12.55 2.53 -16.04
CA HIS A 230 12.04 3.19 -17.24
C HIS A 230 11.16 4.39 -16.93
N ASN A 231 11.11 4.86 -15.68
CA ASN A 231 10.21 5.91 -15.22
C ASN A 231 8.72 5.55 -15.43
N GLN A 232 8.35 4.28 -15.21
CA GLN A 232 6.96 3.84 -15.18
C GLN A 232 6.52 3.60 -13.74
N LEU A 233 5.30 4.02 -13.40
CA LEU A 233 4.77 3.86 -12.05
C LEU A 233 4.59 2.37 -11.75
N ALA A 234 5.40 1.83 -10.86
CA ALA A 234 5.40 0.43 -10.48
C ALA A 234 4.51 0.14 -9.27
N GLN A 235 4.41 1.09 -8.33
CA GLN A 235 3.64 0.92 -7.10
C GLN A 235 3.16 2.26 -6.54
N VAL A 236 1.99 2.23 -5.89
CA VAL A 236 1.46 3.34 -5.08
C VAL A 236 1.12 2.79 -3.70
N ASP A 237 1.75 3.32 -2.67
CA ASP A 237 1.42 3.00 -1.28
C ASP A 237 0.57 4.12 -0.68
N THR A 238 -0.50 3.74 0.01
CA THR A 238 -1.45 4.68 0.62
C THR A 238 -1.61 4.37 2.10
N PRO A 239 -0.92 5.11 2.99
CA PRO A 239 -1.07 4.90 4.43
C PRO A 239 -2.51 5.15 4.88
N GLY A 240 -3.03 4.28 5.75
CA GLY A 240 -4.35 4.46 6.37
C GLY A 240 -5.55 3.86 5.65
N GLN A 241 -5.41 3.28 4.46
CA GLN A 241 -6.46 2.49 3.78
C GLN A 241 -6.51 1.03 4.32
N GLY A 242 -6.64 0.93 5.64
CA GLY A 242 -6.72 -0.30 6.43
C GLY A 242 -6.91 0.05 7.90
N THR A 243 -8.16 0.24 8.31
CA THR A 243 -8.51 0.67 9.66
C THR A 243 -8.55 -0.53 10.62
N THR A 244 -7.79 -0.42 11.71
CA THR A 244 -7.58 -1.36 12.83
C THR A 244 -6.34 -2.27 12.69
N PRO A 245 -5.31 -2.09 13.54
CA PRO A 245 -4.27 -3.10 13.74
C PRO A 245 -4.92 -4.41 14.15
N ILE A 246 -4.64 -5.48 13.41
CA ILE A 246 -5.00 -6.83 13.80
C ILE A 246 -3.90 -7.34 14.73
N VAL A 247 -4.30 -7.81 15.92
CA VAL A 247 -3.38 -8.51 16.82
C VAL A 247 -3.24 -9.95 16.35
N VAL A 248 -2.04 -10.32 15.90
CA VAL A 248 -1.67 -11.68 15.54
C VAL A 248 -0.80 -12.25 16.66
N SER A 249 -1.32 -13.30 17.30
CA SER A 249 -0.60 -14.00 18.37
C SER A 249 0.09 -15.26 17.85
N PHE A 250 1.35 -15.47 18.24
CA PHE A 250 2.17 -16.62 17.83
C PHE A 250 2.42 -17.52 19.02
N TYR A 251 1.90 -18.74 19.02
CA TYR A 251 2.15 -19.68 20.09
C TYR A 251 3.00 -20.81 19.51
N PRO A 252 4.22 -21.04 20.01
CA PRO A 252 5.07 -22.14 19.55
C PRO A 252 4.30 -23.46 19.71
N SER A 253 4.42 -24.37 18.73
CA SER A 253 3.95 -25.74 18.88
C SER A 253 5.03 -26.61 19.55
N ALA A 254 4.67 -27.82 19.97
CA ALA A 254 5.61 -28.78 20.52
C ALA A 254 6.75 -29.06 19.53
N GLY A 255 7.97 -28.60 19.86
CA GLY A 255 9.15 -28.71 19.00
C GLY A 255 9.60 -27.40 18.34
N ASP A 256 8.81 -26.34 18.39
CA ASP A 256 9.16 -25.04 17.78
C ASP A 256 10.06 -24.18 18.66
N GLY A 257 10.14 -24.47 19.96
CA GLY A 257 11.04 -23.81 20.90
C GLY A 257 11.88 -24.86 21.63
N SER A 258 13.12 -24.53 21.95
CA SER A 258 14.01 -25.41 22.69
C SER A 258 14.59 -24.70 23.90
N VAL A 259 14.43 -25.33 25.07
CA VAL A 259 15.16 -24.96 26.28
C VAL A 259 16.37 -25.87 26.36
N TYR A 260 17.53 -25.25 26.26
CA TYR A 260 18.81 -25.94 26.41
C TYR A 260 19.34 -25.69 27.79
N TYR A 261 19.86 -26.74 28.41
CA TYR A 261 20.47 -26.60 29.71
C TYR A 261 21.80 -27.31 29.82
N TYR A 262 22.69 -26.67 30.56
CA TYR A 262 23.95 -27.24 30.97
C TYR A 262 23.76 -27.92 32.33
N LYS A 263 24.30 -29.14 32.50
CA LYS A 263 24.21 -29.90 33.75
C LYS A 263 25.62 -30.07 34.31
N SER A 264 25.90 -29.44 35.45
CA SER A 264 27.18 -29.57 36.15
C SER A 264 26.96 -30.04 37.59
N ASP A 265 27.91 -30.82 38.11
CA ASP A 265 27.97 -31.23 39.51
C ASP A 265 28.74 -30.19 40.39
N SER A 266 29.16 -29.05 39.82
CA SER A 266 29.84 -27.92 40.51
C SER A 266 29.41 -26.55 39.94
N TRP A 267 29.50 -25.47 40.74
CA TRP A 267 29.25 -24.10 40.25
C TRP A 267 30.28 -23.78 39.19
N ASP A 268 29.82 -23.56 37.96
CA ASP A 268 30.67 -23.36 36.79
C ASP A 268 31.28 -21.95 36.82
N THR A 269 32.42 -21.82 37.48
CA THR A 269 33.21 -20.57 37.57
C THR A 269 34.05 -20.34 36.31
N THR A 270 34.18 -21.34 35.44
CA THR A 270 34.97 -21.27 34.21
C THR A 270 34.03 -21.27 33.01
N HIS A 271 33.23 -20.21 32.88
CA HIS A 271 32.45 -19.95 31.68
C HIS A 271 33.34 -20.06 30.45
N ASN A 272 33.24 -21.17 29.72
CA ASN A 272 33.88 -21.30 28.42
C ASN A 272 32.87 -21.64 27.33
N ALA A 273 32.17 -20.62 26.87
CA ALA A 273 31.53 -20.67 25.56
C ALA A 273 32.49 -20.30 24.39
N ILE A 274 33.82 -20.35 24.57
CA ILE A 274 34.80 -20.33 23.44
C ILE A 274 34.62 -21.57 22.54
N THR A 275 33.97 -22.64 22.99
CA THR A 275 33.68 -23.81 22.12
C THR A 275 32.25 -23.93 21.63
N GLY A 276 31.30 -23.04 22.02
CA GLY A 276 29.85 -23.03 21.69
C GLY A 276 29.25 -24.31 21.09
N SER A 277 29.57 -25.47 21.66
CA SER A 277 29.29 -26.76 21.04
C SER A 277 27.97 -27.26 21.59
N SER A 278 27.05 -27.62 20.70
CA SER A 278 25.77 -28.26 21.05
C SER A 278 25.96 -29.52 21.92
N ALA A 279 27.16 -30.11 21.93
CA ALA A 279 27.51 -31.30 22.71
C ALA A 279 27.44 -31.11 24.24
N ASN A 280 27.55 -29.87 24.74
CA ASN A 280 27.53 -29.59 26.19
C ASN A 280 26.11 -29.39 26.74
N TYR A 281 25.10 -29.26 25.89
CA TYR A 281 23.73 -28.96 26.30
C TYR A 281 22.82 -30.14 26.04
N THR A 282 22.08 -30.56 27.06
CA THR A 282 20.99 -31.53 26.87
C THR A 282 19.73 -30.76 26.47
N ASN A 283 19.09 -31.18 25.38
CA ASN A 283 17.79 -30.64 25.00
C ASN A 283 16.70 -31.24 25.88
N ALA A 284 15.76 -30.41 26.32
CA ALA A 284 14.45 -30.87 26.75
C ALA A 284 13.41 -30.20 25.85
N THR A 285 12.68 -30.99 25.09
CA THR A 285 11.52 -30.52 24.33
C THR A 285 10.38 -30.30 25.30
N TRP A 286 9.96 -29.05 25.48
CA TRP A 286 8.73 -28.74 26.20
C TRP A 286 7.54 -28.69 25.23
N LEU A 287 6.39 -29.16 25.71
CA LEU A 287 5.10 -28.99 25.06
C LEU A 287 4.69 -27.52 25.19
N VAL A 288 4.97 -26.72 24.16
CA VAL A 288 4.34 -25.42 24.01
C VAL A 288 3.01 -25.64 23.29
N ASN A 289 1.90 -25.28 23.95
CA ASN A 289 0.56 -25.50 23.43
C ASN A 289 0.21 -24.43 22.38
N SER A 290 -0.46 -24.88 21.33
CA SER A 290 -0.59 -24.27 20.02
C SER A 290 -1.44 -23.00 19.94
N ALA A 291 -1.15 -22.19 18.91
CA ALA A 291 -2.13 -21.39 18.22
C ALA A 291 -1.68 -21.04 16.79
N LYS A 292 -2.70 -20.87 15.95
CA LYS A 292 -2.66 -20.66 14.51
C LYS A 292 -2.76 -19.17 14.20
N ILE A 293 -2.15 -18.72 13.11
CA ILE A 293 -2.41 -17.39 12.54
C ILE A 293 -3.89 -17.31 12.17
N ILE A 294 -4.62 -16.39 12.81
CA ILE A 294 -6.00 -16.07 12.44
C ILE A 294 -6.02 -14.61 11.97
N SER A 295 -6.07 -14.43 10.65
CA SER A 295 -6.49 -13.24 9.89
C SER A 295 -5.44 -12.40 9.15
N THR A 296 -5.96 -11.71 8.13
CA THR A 296 -5.32 -11.17 6.91
C THR A 296 -5.49 -9.64 6.82
N GLY A 297 -5.02 -8.90 7.83
CA GLY A 297 -5.07 -7.44 7.88
C GLY A 297 -3.74 -6.77 7.53
N LYS A 298 -3.80 -5.52 7.04
CA LYS A 298 -2.62 -4.74 6.58
C LYS A 298 -1.74 -4.18 7.71
N LYS A 299 -2.31 -3.94 8.90
CA LYS A 299 -1.58 -3.51 10.11
C LYS A 299 -1.55 -4.67 11.09
N VAL A 300 -0.37 -5.06 11.53
CA VAL A 300 -0.21 -6.24 12.39
C VAL A 300 0.53 -5.87 13.68
N SER A 301 -0.12 -6.12 14.82
CA SER A 301 0.55 -6.18 16.12
C SER A 301 0.85 -7.63 16.43
N LEU A 302 2.10 -7.96 16.73
CA LEU A 302 2.54 -9.32 16.97
C LEU A 302 2.75 -9.55 18.48
N SER A 303 2.24 -10.65 19.03
CA SER A 303 2.58 -11.09 20.38
C SER A 303 2.86 -12.59 20.40
N PRO A 304 4.04 -13.04 20.83
CA PRO A 304 4.24 -14.40 21.30
C PRO A 304 3.21 -14.72 22.37
N GLY A 305 2.76 -15.97 22.33
CA GLY A 305 1.96 -16.61 23.34
C GLY A 305 2.78 -16.98 24.56
N GLU A 306 2.19 -17.80 25.41
CA GLU A 306 2.79 -18.24 26.67
C GLU A 306 4.09 -19.03 26.41
N VAL A 307 5.24 -18.41 26.66
CA VAL A 307 6.52 -19.12 26.73
C VAL A 307 6.84 -19.34 28.21
N ARG A 308 6.85 -20.60 28.63
CA ARG A 308 7.29 -21.01 29.96
C ARG A 308 8.81 -21.18 29.94
N LEU A 309 9.51 -20.38 30.74
CA LEU A 309 10.95 -20.52 30.95
C LEU A 309 11.18 -20.68 32.46
N ALA A 310 12.06 -21.61 32.83
CA ALA A 310 12.46 -21.80 34.21
C ALA A 310 13.95 -21.43 34.37
N ALA A 311 14.23 -20.18 34.76
CA ALA A 311 15.55 -19.86 35.30
C ALA A 311 15.65 -20.52 36.69
N ARG A 312 16.56 -21.48 36.86
CA ARG A 312 16.79 -22.15 38.15
C ARG A 312 18.22 -21.91 38.61
N SER A 313 18.42 -20.84 39.37
CA SER A 313 19.61 -20.68 40.21
C SER A 313 19.40 -21.43 41.54
N GLY A 314 20.07 -22.57 41.69
CA GLY A 314 20.33 -23.22 42.99
C GLY A 314 19.20 -24.04 43.65
N GLY A 315 19.57 -25.23 44.14
CA GLY A 315 18.98 -25.92 45.32
C GLY A 315 17.69 -26.71 45.16
N GLY A 316 17.76 -28.05 45.25
CA GLY A 316 16.59 -28.88 45.54
C GLY A 316 16.90 -30.37 45.65
N GLY A 317 17.13 -30.81 46.90
CA GLY A 317 16.87 -32.15 47.45
C GLY A 317 17.15 -33.37 46.57
N SER A 318 18.42 -33.73 46.40
CA SER A 318 18.87 -35.11 46.08
C SER A 318 20.40 -35.14 46.20
N SER A 319 20.97 -36.28 46.58
CA SER A 319 22.37 -36.51 47.01
C SER A 319 23.47 -36.34 45.93
N SER A 320 23.22 -35.52 44.89
CA SER A 320 24.25 -34.96 44.01
C SER A 320 23.86 -33.51 43.71
N ILE A 321 24.60 -32.53 44.24
CA ILE A 321 24.31 -31.11 44.01
C ILE A 321 24.51 -30.84 42.52
N LYS A 322 23.43 -30.58 41.78
CA LYS A 322 23.45 -30.32 40.34
C LYS A 322 23.07 -28.87 40.09
N TYR A 323 24.00 -28.12 39.51
CA TYR A 323 23.79 -26.75 39.05
C TYR A 323 23.35 -26.78 37.59
N LYS A 324 22.40 -25.90 37.23
CA LYS A 324 21.79 -25.91 35.91
C LYS A 324 21.41 -24.50 35.50
N ILE A 325 21.93 -24.05 34.36
CA ILE A 325 21.49 -22.82 33.68
C ILE A 325 20.61 -23.24 32.50
N GLU A 326 19.42 -22.65 32.40
CA GLU A 326 18.48 -22.89 31.29
C GLU A 326 18.45 -21.67 30.36
N ARG A 327 18.65 -21.89 29.06
CA ARG A 327 18.51 -20.86 28.03
C ARG A 327 17.37 -21.20 27.09
N GLY A 328 16.50 -20.23 26.87
CA GLY A 328 15.35 -20.37 25.97
C GLY A 328 15.66 -19.77 24.60
N PHE A 329 15.43 -20.55 23.54
CA PHE A 329 15.51 -20.08 22.16
C PHE A 329 14.14 -20.17 21.51
N ILE A 330 13.67 -19.03 21.01
CA ILE A 330 12.29 -18.82 20.59
C ILE A 330 12.33 -18.26 19.16
N PRO A 331 11.93 -19.06 18.16
CA PRO A 331 11.75 -18.54 16.83
C PRO A 331 10.40 -17.81 16.71
N PHE A 332 10.39 -16.86 15.79
CA PHE A 332 9.25 -16.04 15.45
C PHE A 332 9.06 -16.13 13.94
N ASP A 333 8.01 -16.80 13.49
CA ASP A 333 7.73 -17.03 12.08
C ASP A 333 6.79 -15.97 11.51
N THR A 334 7.29 -15.14 10.60
CA THR A 334 6.49 -14.15 9.87
C THR A 334 6.25 -14.52 8.42
N SER A 335 6.65 -15.71 7.96
CA SER A 335 6.63 -16.07 6.54
C SER A 335 5.23 -16.11 5.93
N ALA A 336 4.19 -16.18 6.77
CA ALA A 336 2.79 -16.16 6.36
C ALA A 336 2.16 -14.76 6.34
N LEU A 337 2.90 -13.70 6.71
CA LEU A 337 2.43 -12.33 6.54
C LEU A 337 2.39 -11.97 5.04
N PRO A 338 1.36 -11.23 4.58
CA PRO A 338 1.36 -10.65 3.24
C PRO A 338 2.60 -9.78 3.00
N ASN A 339 3.08 -9.74 1.75
CA ASN A 339 4.24 -8.91 1.37
C ASN A 339 4.02 -7.40 1.64
N ASP A 340 2.77 -6.96 1.74
CA ASP A 340 2.36 -5.58 2.03
C ASP A 340 2.01 -5.33 3.51
N ALA A 341 2.29 -6.28 4.41
CA ALA A 341 2.02 -6.13 5.84
C ALA A 341 2.98 -5.15 6.53
N PHE A 342 2.44 -4.26 7.37
CA PHE A 342 3.22 -3.37 8.22
C PHE A 342 3.11 -3.79 9.70
N ILE A 343 4.26 -4.03 10.34
CA ILE A 343 4.30 -4.38 11.76
C ILE A 343 4.24 -3.10 12.61
N THR A 344 3.16 -2.94 13.37
CA THR A 344 2.92 -1.77 14.22
C THR A 344 3.37 -1.93 15.65
N GLU A 345 3.47 -3.14 16.18
CA GLU A 345 3.98 -3.42 17.53
C GLU A 345 4.41 -4.91 17.60
N VAL A 346 5.45 -5.25 18.35
CA VAL A 346 5.85 -6.62 18.65
C VAL A 346 6.16 -6.69 20.12
N LYS A 347 5.59 -7.67 20.81
CA LYS A 347 5.91 -7.98 22.21
C LYS A 347 6.58 -9.34 22.30
N LEU A 348 7.16 -9.73 23.43
CA LEU A 348 7.45 -11.11 23.83
C LEU A 348 6.98 -11.22 25.28
N LYS A 349 6.16 -12.24 25.57
CA LYS A 349 5.60 -12.46 26.89
C LYS A 349 6.11 -13.79 27.45
N LEU A 350 6.92 -13.73 28.51
CA LEU A 350 7.39 -14.91 29.23
C LEU A 350 6.51 -15.12 30.45
N PHE A 351 5.90 -16.30 30.59
CA PHE A 351 5.07 -16.63 31.75
C PHE A 351 5.89 -17.22 32.87
N VAL A 352 5.74 -16.67 34.08
CA VAL A 352 6.45 -17.12 35.28
C VAL A 352 5.63 -18.23 35.94
N ASP A 353 5.91 -19.47 35.55
CA ASP A 353 5.21 -20.67 36.04
C ASP A 353 5.65 -21.05 37.47
N ALA A 354 6.97 -21.01 37.71
CA ALA A 354 7.57 -21.30 39.00
C ALA A 354 8.75 -20.37 39.26
N LYS A 355 9.05 -20.14 40.54
CA LYS A 355 10.20 -19.35 40.98
C LYS A 355 10.95 -20.10 42.07
N LEU A 356 12.25 -20.21 41.91
CA LEU A 356 13.19 -20.70 42.91
C LEU A 356 14.23 -19.60 43.08
N ASN A 357 14.18 -18.89 44.21
CA ASN A 357 15.12 -17.83 44.55
C ASN A 357 15.85 -18.27 45.83
N ASN A 358 16.97 -18.97 45.64
CA ASN A 358 17.83 -19.43 46.72
C ASN A 358 19.12 -18.63 46.84
N ASP A 359 19.33 -17.66 45.96
CA ASP A 359 20.43 -16.70 45.94
C ASP A 359 19.95 -15.42 45.25
N ASN A 360 20.18 -14.27 45.87
CA ASN A 360 19.78 -12.95 45.37
C ASN A 360 20.95 -11.99 45.59
N ASP A 361 21.87 -12.00 44.65
CA ASP A 361 23.13 -11.26 44.64
C ASP A 361 23.06 -9.96 43.81
N GLY A 362 21.86 -9.63 43.28
CA GLY A 362 21.64 -8.50 42.38
C GLY A 362 21.84 -8.80 40.88
N ALA A 363 22.17 -10.04 40.52
CA ALA A 363 22.22 -10.53 39.13
C ALA A 363 20.94 -11.26 38.67
N ASP A 364 19.89 -11.22 39.48
CA ASP A 364 18.55 -11.77 39.22
C ASP A 364 17.75 -10.95 38.18
N TRP A 365 18.18 -10.99 36.92
CA TRP A 365 17.45 -10.37 35.82
C TRP A 365 17.48 -11.22 34.54
N VAL A 366 16.50 -11.01 33.66
CA VAL A 366 16.49 -11.61 32.32
C VAL A 366 16.38 -10.55 31.22
N THR A 367 17.00 -10.81 30.08
CA THR A 367 16.89 -10.00 28.87
C THR A 367 16.71 -10.89 27.64
N VAL A 368 16.42 -10.25 26.51
CA VAL A 368 16.31 -10.90 25.20
C VAL A 368 17.47 -10.46 24.34
N VAL A 369 18.03 -11.36 23.54
CA VAL A 369 19.03 -11.06 22.51
C VAL A 369 18.57 -11.64 21.17
N GLN A 370 19.00 -11.04 20.07
CA GLN A 370 18.70 -11.55 18.72
C GLN A 370 19.61 -12.76 18.43
N GLY A 371 19.07 -13.88 17.96
CA GLY A 371 19.86 -14.98 17.41
C GLY A 371 20.28 -14.73 15.95
N PHE A 372 21.25 -15.48 15.45
CA PHE A 372 21.79 -15.31 14.09
C PHE A 372 21.05 -16.12 13.02
N GLU A 373 20.37 -17.22 13.38
CA GLU A 373 19.85 -18.18 12.38
C GLU A 373 18.36 -17.97 12.02
N PRO A 374 17.99 -17.93 10.73
CA PRO A 374 16.62 -17.76 10.26
C PRO A 374 15.88 -19.11 10.04
N ASN A 375 16.09 -20.11 10.90
CA ASN A 375 15.33 -21.37 10.85
C ASN A 375 14.98 -21.92 12.24
N THR A 376 13.92 -22.72 12.32
CA THR A 376 13.38 -23.34 13.56
C THR A 376 14.05 -24.67 13.92
N ALA A 377 14.85 -25.25 13.03
CA ALA A 377 15.26 -26.66 13.11
C ALA A 377 16.60 -26.90 13.81
N SER A 378 17.44 -25.87 13.98
CA SER A 378 18.77 -26.02 14.58
C SER A 378 19.26 -24.73 15.27
N LEU A 379 20.10 -24.89 16.29
CA LEU A 379 20.90 -23.80 16.86
C LEU A 379 22.34 -23.91 16.37
N SER A 380 22.95 -22.76 16.06
CA SER A 380 24.39 -22.68 15.80
C SER A 380 25.14 -22.32 17.07
N THR A 381 26.45 -22.56 17.08
CA THR A 381 27.38 -22.07 18.10
C THR A 381 27.20 -20.58 18.39
N ALA A 382 26.99 -19.77 17.36
CA ALA A 382 26.80 -18.33 17.49
C ALA A 382 25.50 -17.95 18.24
N ASP A 383 24.42 -18.74 18.10
CA ASP A 383 23.19 -18.53 18.87
C ASP A 383 23.44 -18.73 20.38
N TYR A 384 24.19 -19.78 20.76
CA TYR A 384 24.57 -20.05 22.15
C TYR A 384 25.48 -18.97 22.71
N ASP A 385 26.40 -18.46 21.90
CA ASP A 385 27.38 -17.48 22.34
C ASP A 385 26.72 -16.15 22.69
N LEU A 386 25.73 -15.71 21.91
CA LEU A 386 24.98 -14.47 22.18
C LEU A 386 24.15 -14.53 23.45
N ALA A 387 23.59 -15.70 23.77
CA ALA A 387 22.83 -15.91 25.00
C ALA A 387 23.73 -16.16 26.23
N GLY A 388 25.04 -16.36 26.03
CA GLY A 388 25.98 -16.82 27.05
C GLY A 388 27.33 -16.09 27.03
N SER A 389 28.30 -16.53 26.22
CA SER A 389 29.72 -16.08 26.26
C SER A 389 29.96 -14.63 25.89
N VAL A 390 29.10 -14.02 25.08
CA VAL A 390 29.35 -12.65 24.65
C VAL A 390 29.08 -11.74 25.85
N ASN A 391 30.12 -11.11 26.39
CA ASN A 391 30.00 -10.22 27.56
C ASN A 391 29.17 -8.95 27.27
N SER A 392 29.02 -8.59 25.99
CA SER A 392 28.26 -7.42 25.54
C SER A 392 27.54 -7.71 24.21
N PRO A 393 26.58 -8.65 24.19
CA PRO A 393 25.81 -8.91 22.99
C PRO A 393 24.93 -7.68 22.74
N VAL A 394 24.48 -7.50 21.51
CA VAL A 394 23.51 -6.45 21.22
C VAL A 394 22.21 -6.86 21.92
N GLU A 395 21.99 -6.38 23.13
CA GLU A 395 20.74 -6.48 23.88
C GLU A 395 19.70 -5.47 23.36
N GLY A 396 19.94 -4.85 22.19
CA GLY A 396 19.09 -3.82 21.62
C GLY A 396 19.46 -2.42 22.09
N VAL A 397 18.61 -1.44 21.79
CA VAL A 397 18.88 -0.01 22.01
C VAL A 397 18.77 0.43 23.47
N ASP A 398 18.34 -0.45 24.37
CA ASP A 398 18.04 -0.08 25.75
C ASP A 398 18.34 -1.21 26.75
N VAL A 399 19.51 -1.11 27.40
CA VAL A 399 19.92 -1.99 28.51
C VAL A 399 19.06 -1.82 29.77
N THR A 400 18.21 -0.78 29.84
CA THR A 400 17.26 -0.58 30.95
C THR A 400 16.02 -1.47 30.86
N GLN A 401 15.87 -2.24 29.77
CA GLN A 401 14.77 -3.20 29.60
C GLN A 401 15.02 -4.58 30.20
N ARG A 402 16.19 -4.80 30.83
CA ARG A 402 16.44 -5.99 31.66
C ARG A 402 15.31 -6.09 32.70
N LYS A 403 14.65 -7.24 32.75
CA LYS A 403 13.56 -7.48 33.70
C LYS A 403 14.14 -8.11 34.94
N ASP A 404 14.19 -7.32 36.01
CA ASP A 404 14.48 -7.82 37.36
C ASP A 404 13.42 -8.87 37.74
N ILE A 405 13.88 -10.07 38.11
CA ILE A 405 13.01 -11.21 38.49
C ILE A 405 12.93 -11.40 40.01
N THR A 406 13.66 -10.60 40.79
CA THR A 406 13.72 -10.64 42.25
C THR A 406 12.35 -10.52 42.91
N GLY A 407 11.45 -9.70 42.35
CA GLY A 407 10.11 -9.43 42.88
C GLY A 407 8.94 -10.04 42.10
N VAL A 408 9.19 -10.77 41.02
CA VAL A 408 8.12 -11.24 40.12
C VAL A 408 7.37 -12.43 40.75
N ALA A 409 6.03 -12.35 40.78
CA ALA A 409 5.16 -13.41 41.29
C ALA A 409 4.90 -14.50 40.24
N THR A 410 4.66 -15.73 40.68
CA THR A 410 4.16 -16.80 39.80
C THR A 410 2.79 -16.42 39.23
N GLY A 411 2.48 -16.87 38.02
CA GLY A 411 1.24 -16.51 37.32
C GLY A 411 1.27 -15.16 36.58
N GLN A 412 2.42 -14.47 36.53
CA GLN A 412 2.58 -13.18 35.85
C GLN A 412 3.35 -13.32 34.52
N TYR A 413 3.23 -12.31 33.66
CA TYR A 413 3.97 -12.21 32.40
C TYR A 413 5.06 -11.14 32.46
N LEU A 414 6.28 -11.52 32.08
CA LEU A 414 7.34 -10.57 31.72
C LEU A 414 7.15 -10.16 30.26
N THR A 415 6.86 -8.88 30.02
CA THR A 415 6.65 -8.35 28.67
C THR A 415 7.88 -7.56 28.19
N PHE A 416 8.45 -7.99 27.08
CA PHE A 416 9.49 -7.29 26.33
C PHE A 416 8.86 -6.67 25.08
N ASN A 417 9.05 -5.38 24.84
CA ASN A 417 8.62 -4.76 23.59
C ASN A 417 9.76 -4.90 22.59
N LEU A 418 9.51 -5.59 21.49
CA LEU A 418 10.49 -5.86 20.44
C LEU A 418 10.38 -4.84 19.29
N ASN A 419 9.28 -4.08 19.15
CA ASN A 419 9.27 -2.87 18.30
C ASN A 419 8.26 -1.78 18.76
N THR A 420 8.38 -0.60 18.12
CA THR A 420 7.82 0.77 18.30
C THR A 420 8.70 1.83 18.98
N THR A 421 9.57 1.47 19.91
CA THR A 421 10.61 2.39 20.44
C THR A 421 11.91 1.68 20.86
N GLY A 422 12.14 0.45 20.39
CA GLY A 422 13.42 -0.24 20.57
C GLY A 422 13.44 -1.65 19.98
N ARG A 423 14.55 -1.97 19.31
CA ARG A 423 14.99 -3.24 18.69
C ARG A 423 14.47 -3.49 17.25
N SER A 424 15.32 -3.36 16.24
CA SER A 424 14.98 -3.50 14.80
C SER A 424 15.07 -4.95 14.28
N TRP A 425 14.79 -5.93 15.13
CA TRP A 425 15.21 -7.32 14.91
C TRP A 425 14.17 -8.20 14.23
N VAL A 426 12.91 -7.79 14.26
CA VAL A 426 11.79 -8.61 13.76
C VAL A 426 11.68 -8.41 12.25
N LEU A 427 12.04 -9.45 11.51
CA LEU A 427 11.88 -9.50 10.06
C LEU A 427 10.38 -9.52 9.71
N THR A 428 10.01 -8.87 8.61
CA THR A 428 8.64 -8.86 8.07
C THR A 428 8.36 -10.06 7.16
N ASN A 429 9.39 -10.82 6.79
CA ASN A 429 9.31 -12.00 5.95
C ASN A 429 10.39 -13.00 6.38
N GLY A 430 9.97 -14.12 6.97
CA GLY A 430 10.82 -15.21 7.43
C GLY A 430 10.91 -15.36 8.94
N TYR A 431 11.97 -16.00 9.42
CA TYR A 431 12.13 -16.32 10.84
C TYR A 431 13.03 -15.31 11.54
N THR A 432 12.57 -14.79 12.67
CA THR A 432 13.41 -14.07 13.64
C THR A 432 13.64 -14.98 14.84
N LYS A 433 14.89 -15.25 15.22
CA LYS A 433 15.19 -16.03 16.42
C LYS A 433 15.55 -15.10 17.57
N LEU A 434 15.00 -15.37 18.75
CA LEU A 434 15.29 -14.67 19.98
C LEU A 434 15.85 -15.66 20.99
N ALA A 435 16.87 -15.24 21.74
CA ALA A 435 17.35 -15.99 22.88
C ALA A 435 17.09 -15.20 24.17
N VAL A 436 16.80 -15.93 25.25
CA VAL A 436 16.67 -15.35 26.60
C VAL A 436 17.96 -15.58 27.36
N ARG A 437 18.47 -14.52 27.96
CA ARG A 437 19.71 -14.48 28.73
C ARG A 437 19.44 -14.08 30.16
N GLU A 438 20.09 -14.75 31.11
CA GLU A 438 20.03 -14.46 32.54
C GLU A 438 21.21 -13.58 32.97
N GLY A 439 21.04 -12.76 34.01
CA GLY A 439 22.09 -11.87 34.51
C GLY A 439 23.32 -12.58 35.05
N HIS A 440 23.14 -13.77 35.62
CA HIS A 440 24.24 -14.64 36.03
C HIS A 440 25.12 -15.12 34.85
N ASP A 441 24.59 -15.13 33.60
CA ASP A 441 25.37 -15.41 32.38
C ASP A 441 26.33 -14.25 32.00
N VAL A 442 26.22 -13.09 32.67
CA VAL A 442 26.92 -11.84 32.29
C VAL A 442 27.93 -11.40 33.34
N LEU A 443 27.63 -11.60 34.62
CA LEU A 443 28.35 -10.95 35.73
C LEU A 443 29.27 -11.89 36.52
N ASN A 444 29.11 -13.21 36.40
CA ASN A 444 29.96 -14.18 37.06
C ASN A 444 31.22 -14.47 36.23
N ILE A 445 32.16 -13.52 36.30
CA ILE A 445 33.56 -13.71 35.94
C ILE A 445 34.21 -14.52 37.10
N PRO A 446 35.12 -15.48 36.86
CA PRO A 446 35.74 -16.31 37.90
C PRO A 446 36.24 -15.55 39.14
#